data_AF-A0A1B6IN63-F1
#
_entry.id   AF-A0A1B6IN63-F1
#
_cell.length_a   1.000
_cell.length_b   1.000
_cell.length_c   1.000
_cell.angle_alpha   90.00
_cell.angle_beta   90.00
_cell.angle_gamma   90.00
#
_symmetry.space_group_name_H-M   'P 1'
#
loop_
_entity.id
_entity.type
_entity.pdbx_description
1 polymer ?
#
loop_
_entity_poly.entity_id
_entity_poly.type
_entity_poly.pdbx_seq_one_letter_code
_entity_poly.pdbx_strand_id
1 'polypeptide(L)'
;RCNFDTETFIFEVQARPAIWDVNSEEYTDRDLKRKCWLDLSEMFIDKGDATKKDIAEFCRAIQRRWKSLRDCYTRECHRVMKRGESGTSNQRTYMYYRH
;
A
#
# COMPACT_ATOMS: atom_id res chain seq x y z
N ARG A 1 4.09 20.54 12.21
CA ARG A 1 4.32 19.59 11.10
C ARG A 1 3.71 18.27 11.55
N CYS A 2 2.50 17.93 11.10
CA CYS A 2 1.84 16.68 11.46
C CYS A 2 2.62 15.55 10.78
N ASN A 3 3.57 14.97 11.50
CA ASN A 3 4.49 13.99 10.95
C ASN A 3 3.76 12.66 10.87
N PHE A 4 3.09 12.41 9.74
CA PHE A 4 2.51 11.09 9.48
C PHE A 4 3.66 10.10 9.33
N ASP A 5 3.90 9.32 10.38
CA ASP A 5 5.02 8.42 10.46
C ASP A 5 4.77 7.20 9.57
N THR A 6 5.36 7.22 8.38
CA THR A 6 5.14 6.20 7.36
C THR A 6 5.73 4.85 7.79
N GLU A 7 6.81 4.86 8.58
CA GLU A 7 7.44 3.64 9.10
C GLU A 7 6.53 2.96 10.12
N THR A 8 6.02 3.72 11.09
CA THR A 8 5.01 3.24 12.05
C THR A 8 3.78 2.71 11.31
N PHE A 9 3.32 3.43 10.28
CA PHE A 9 2.18 2.97 9.47
C PHE A 9 2.46 1.64 8.78
N ILE A 10 3.63 1.45 8.19
CA ILE A 10 4.00 0.18 7.54
C ILE A 10 4.08 -0.95 8.57
N PHE A 11 4.66 -0.70 9.74
CA PHE A 11 4.77 -1.69 10.82
C PHE A 11 3.39 -2.16 11.30
N GLU A 12 2.48 -1.21 11.52
CA GLU A 12 1.10 -1.48 11.92
C GLU A 12 0.29 -2.24 10.85
N VAL A 13 0.53 -1.94 9.57
CA VAL A 13 -0.07 -2.71 8.46
C VAL A 13 0.51 -4.12 8.41
N GLN A 14 1.83 -4.29 8.60
CA GLN A 14 2.48 -5.60 8.62
C GLN A 14 1.96 -6.49 9.74
N ALA A 15 1.67 -5.91 10.91
CA ALA A 15 1.06 -6.62 12.04
C ALA A 15 -0.36 -7.15 11.76
N ARG A 16 -1.02 -6.69 10.68
CA ARG A 16 -2.40 -7.07 10.31
C ARG A 16 -2.40 -7.82 8.96
N PRO A 17 -2.20 -9.15 8.95
CA PRO A 17 -2.12 -9.94 7.71
C PRO A 17 -3.40 -9.86 6.87
N ALA A 18 -4.57 -9.65 7.48
CA ALA A 18 -5.85 -9.39 6.80
C ALA A 18 -5.80 -8.25 5.74
N ILE A 19 -4.85 -7.31 5.86
CA ILE A 19 -4.71 -6.18 4.94
C ILE A 19 -3.83 -6.52 3.73
N TRP A 20 -2.70 -7.18 3.96
CA TRP A 20 -1.61 -7.28 2.98
C TRP A 20 -1.29 -8.70 2.54
N ASP A 21 -1.51 -9.70 3.40
CA ASP A 21 -1.09 -11.06 3.16
C ASP A 21 -2.16 -11.83 2.39
N VAL A 22 -1.99 -11.90 1.07
CA VAL A 22 -2.89 -12.63 0.18
C VAL A 22 -2.93 -14.14 0.45
N ASN A 23 -1.98 -14.70 1.20
CA ASN A 23 -1.92 -16.12 1.54
C ASN A 23 -2.56 -16.43 2.89
N SER A 24 -2.91 -15.41 3.69
CA SER A 24 -3.61 -15.61 4.96
C SER A 24 -5.11 -15.83 4.71
N GLU A 25 -5.72 -16.75 5.45
CA GLU A 25 -7.17 -16.96 5.45
C GLU A 25 -7.92 -15.67 5.82
N GLU A 26 -7.31 -14.84 6.68
CA GLU A 26 -7.82 -13.55 7.13
C GLU A 26 -7.99 -12.52 6.01
N TYR A 27 -7.26 -12.65 4.90
CA TYR A 27 -7.36 -11.73 3.77
C TYR A 27 -8.66 -11.91 2.97
N THR A 28 -9.25 -13.10 3.04
CA THR A 28 -10.53 -13.41 2.40
C THR A 28 -11.70 -12.84 3.21
N ASP A 29 -11.50 -12.61 4.51
CA ASP A 29 -12.49 -12.02 5.41
C ASP A 29 -12.62 -10.50 5.18
N ARG A 30 -13.74 -10.12 4.57
CA ARG A 30 -14.06 -8.71 4.26
C ARG A 30 -14.35 -7.89 5.51
N ASP A 31 -14.95 -8.51 6.53
CA ASP A 31 -15.32 -7.84 7.77
C ASP A 31 -14.09 -7.59 8.62
N LEU A 32 -13.19 -8.58 8.72
CA LEU A 32 -11.91 -8.43 9.40
C LEU A 32 -11.06 -7.36 8.73
N LYS A 33 -10.97 -7.37 7.40
CA LYS A 33 -10.26 -6.33 6.65
C LYS A 33 -10.80 -4.93 6.91
N ARG A 34 -12.13 -4.77 6.91
CA ARG A 34 -12.78 -3.49 7.22
C ARG A 34 -12.47 -3.05 8.66
N LYS A 35 -12.51 -3.99 9.61
CA LYS A 35 -12.18 -3.73 11.01
C LYS A 35 -10.73 -3.29 11.18
N CYS A 36 -9.78 -3.99 10.56
CA CYS A 36 -8.36 -3.63 10.57
C CYS A 36 -8.10 -2.22 10.02
N TRP A 37 -8.79 -1.83 8.94
CA TRP A 37 -8.66 -0.48 8.38
C TRP A 37 -9.25 0.61 9.29
N LEU A 38 -10.39 0.33 9.94
CA LEU A 38 -10.99 1.26 10.89
C LEU A 38 -10.09 1.47 12.11
N ASP A 39 -9.59 0.37 12.68
CA ASP A 39 -8.69 0.37 13.83
C ASP A 39 -7.41 1.17 13.56
N LEU A 40 -6.76 0.94 12.40
CA LEU A 40 -5.65 1.76 11.93
C LEU A 40 -6.02 3.25 11.82
N SER A 41 -7.20 3.55 11.28
CA SER A 41 -7.63 4.94 11.11
C SER A 41 -7.85 5.63 12.44
N GLU A 42 -8.41 4.93 13.42
CA GLU A 42 -8.62 5.43 14.79
C GLU A 42 -7.31 5.58 15.58
N MET A 43 -6.30 4.76 15.29
CA MET A 43 -4.97 4.90 15.89
C MET A 43 -4.20 6.11 15.38
N PHE A 44 -4.31 6.40 14.08
CA PHE A 44 -3.54 7.45 13.41
C PHE A 44 -4.26 8.81 13.35
N ILE A 45 -5.58 8.84 13.56
CA ILE A 45 -6.32 10.09 13.67
C ILE A 45 -6.16 10.67 15.08
N ASP A 46 -5.96 11.98 15.16
CA ASP A 46 -5.86 12.65 16.46
C ASP A 46 -7.24 12.66 17.14
N LYS A 47 -7.32 12.15 18.37
CA LYS A 47 -8.57 11.89 19.09
C LYS A 47 -9.26 13.16 19.61
N GLY A 48 -8.64 14.33 19.45
CA GLY A 48 -9.13 15.60 20.00
C GLY A 48 -10.52 16.02 19.49
N ASP A 49 -10.80 15.88 18.19
CA ASP A 49 -12.04 16.38 17.56
C ASP A 49 -12.50 15.55 16.34
N ALA A 50 -12.00 14.33 16.17
CA ALA A 50 -12.30 13.51 15.01
C ALA A 50 -13.76 13.01 15.03
N THR A 51 -14.57 13.48 14.09
CA THR A 51 -15.92 12.94 13.88
C THR A 51 -15.84 11.59 13.18
N LYS A 52 -16.88 10.75 13.31
CA LYS A 52 -17.01 9.50 12.52
C LYS A 52 -16.80 9.71 11.01
N LYS A 53 -17.18 10.88 10.50
CA LYS A 53 -16.96 11.28 9.11
C LYS A 53 -15.48 11.48 8.82
N ASP A 54 -14.76 12.19 9.69
CA ASP A 54 -13.31 12.42 9.55
C ASP A 54 -12.54 11.11 9.60
N ILE A 55 -12.91 10.19 10.51
CA ILE A 55 -12.35 8.84 10.57
C ILE A 55 -12.56 8.10 9.25
N ALA A 56 -13.77 8.16 8.68
CA ALA A 56 -14.07 7.51 7.40
C ALA A 56 -13.30 8.12 6.22
N GLU A 57 -13.13 9.44 6.19
CA GLU A 57 -12.33 10.12 5.17
C GLU A 57 -10.84 9.81 5.30
N PHE A 58 -10.33 9.80 6.54
CA PHE A 58 -8.97 9.43 6.85
C PHE A 58 -8.68 7.96 6.53
N CYS A 59 -9.63 7.07 6.81
CA CYS A 59 -9.56 5.66 6.41
C CYS A 59 -9.38 5.50 4.90
N ARG A 60 -10.15 6.24 4.10
CA ARG A 60 -9.99 6.26 2.64
C ARG A 60 -8.62 6.82 2.23
N ALA A 61 -8.13 7.86 2.90
CA ALA A 61 -6.83 8.44 2.62
C ALA A 61 -5.68 7.45 2.89
N ILE A 62 -5.71 6.78 4.05
CA ILE A 62 -4.76 5.74 4.44
C ILE A 62 -4.79 4.55 3.46
N GLN A 63 -5.97 4.08 3.06
CA GLN A 63 -6.08 3.00 2.07
C GLN A 63 -5.45 3.37 0.72
N ARG A 64 -5.66 4.60 0.24
CA ARG A 64 -5.00 5.10 -0.99
C ARG A 64 -3.48 5.17 -0.82
N ARG A 65 -3.02 5.63 0.35
CA ARG A 65 -1.58 5.71 0.66
C ARG A 65 -0.93 4.33 0.64
N TRP A 66 -1.55 3.34 1.30
CA TRP A 66 -1.10 1.95 1.27
C TRP A 66 -1.06 1.38 -0.14
N LYS A 67 -2.12 1.60 -0.95
CA LYS A 67 -2.13 1.18 -2.35
C LYS A 67 -0.94 1.75 -3.12
N SER A 68 -0.67 3.05 -2.96
CA SER A 68 0.48 3.70 -3.60
C SER A 68 1.82 3.11 -3.13
N LEU A 69 1.99 2.81 -1.83
CA LEU A 69 3.19 2.19 -1.29
C LEU A 69 3.39 0.78 -1.88
N ARG A 70 2.32 -0.03 -1.91
CA ARG A 70 2.34 -1.36 -2.50
C ARG A 70 2.62 -1.31 -4.00
N ASP A 71 2.04 -0.36 -4.74
CA ASP A 71 2.29 -0.18 -6.17
C ASP A 71 3.75 0.17 -6.44
N CYS A 72 4.32 1.09 -5.66
CA CYS A 72 5.75 1.43 -5.76
C CYS A 72 6.63 0.21 -5.45
N TYR A 73 6.34 -0.52 -4.38
CA TYR A 73 7.07 -1.73 -4.00
C TYR A 73 6.96 -2.82 -5.08
N THR A 74 5.77 -3.08 -5.60
CA THR A 74 5.53 -4.11 -6.63
C THR A 74 6.27 -3.77 -7.92
N ARG A 75 6.27 -2.49 -8.34
CA ARG A 75 7.06 -2.04 -9.50
C ARG A 75 8.56 -2.24 -9.28
N GLU A 76 9.06 -1.94 -8.08
CA GLU A 76 10.46 -2.13 -7.73
C GLU A 76 10.83 -3.63 -7.71
N CYS A 77 10.02 -4.48 -7.08
CA CYS A 77 10.19 -5.93 -7.10
C CYS A 77 10.22 -6.48 -8.53
N HIS A 78 9.29 -6.07 -9.39
CA HIS A 78 9.28 -6.47 -10.80
C HIS A 78 10.52 -5.97 -11.55
N ARG A 79 11.04 -4.78 -11.22
CA ARG A 79 12.26 -4.24 -11.82
C ARG A 79 13.51 -5.00 -11.37
N VAL A 80 13.58 -5.40 -10.10
CA VAL A 80 14.68 -6.22 -9.56
C VAL A 80 14.63 -7.64 -10.14
N MET A 81 13.44 -8.25 -10.23
CA MET A 81 13.26 -9.57 -10.85
C MET A 81 13.72 -9.57 -12.31
N LYS A 82 13.33 -8.55 -13.09
CA LYS A 82 13.80 -8.37 -14.48
C LYS A 82 15.31 -8.10 -14.61
N ARG A 83 15.97 -7.58 -13.56
CA ARG A 83 17.44 -7.40 -13.56
C ARG A 83 18.16 -8.71 -13.26
N GLY A 84 17.58 -9.57 -12.42
CA GLY A 84 18.06 -10.93 -12.17
C GLY A 84 17.89 -11.86 -13.36
N GLU A 85 16.85 -11.63 -14.17
CA GLU A 85 16.60 -12.31 -15.45
C GLU A 85 17.31 -11.60 -16.63
N SER A 86 18.56 -11.13 -16.42
CA SER A 86 19.44 -10.76 -17.53
C SER A 86 19.97 -12.01 -18.24
N GLY A 87 19.02 -12.75 -18.81
CA GLY A 87 19.19 -13.82 -19.80
C GLY A 87 18.29 -13.51 -20.98
N THR A 88 18.66 -12.50 -21.76
CA THR A 88 18.20 -12.18 -23.13
C THR A 88 16.82 -11.53 -23.35
N SER A 89 16.87 -10.52 -24.24
CA SER A 89 15.88 -10.16 -25.26
C SER A 89 14.87 -9.03 -24.99
N ASN A 90 15.08 -7.98 -25.79
CA ASN A 90 14.12 -6.97 -26.25
C ASN A 90 13.70 -5.84 -25.32
N GLN A 91 14.66 -4.94 -25.05
CA GLN A 91 14.31 -3.51 -25.13
C GLN A 91 13.74 -3.24 -26.53
N ARG A 92 12.46 -2.88 -26.61
CA ARG A 92 11.84 -2.39 -27.84
C ARG A 92 12.52 -1.08 -28.22
N THR A 93 13.39 -1.14 -29.23
CA THR A 93 13.91 0.04 -29.93
C THR A 93 12.73 0.86 -30.42
N TYR A 94 12.57 2.07 -29.88
CA TYR A 94 11.68 3.09 -30.41
C TYR A 94 12.30 3.61 -31.72
N MET A 95 11.95 2.99 -32.84
CA MET A 95 12.32 3.48 -34.17
C MET A 95 11.31 4.53 -34.61
N TYR A 96 11.62 5.80 -34.35
CA TYR A 96 11.06 6.90 -35.12
C TYR A 96 12.17 7.87 -35.49
N TYR A 97 12.27 8.15 -36.79
CA TYR A 97 13.22 9.01 -37.52
C TYR A 97 14.63 8.45 -37.79
N ARG A 98 14.89 8.14 -39.07
CA ARG A 98 15.79 8.96 -39.88
C ARG A 98 15.53 8.79 -41.39
N HIS A 99 15.78 9.90 -42.06
CA HIS A 99 15.38 10.38 -43.39
C HIS A 99 16.07 9.64 -44.53
#